data_AF-A0A960K7M4-F1
#
_entry.id   AF-A0A960K7M4-F1
#
_cell.length_a   1.000
_cell.length_b   1.000
_cell.length_c   1.000
_cell.angle_alpha   90.00
_cell.angle_beta   90.00
_cell.angle_gamma   90.00
#
_symmetry.space_group_name_H-M   'P 1'
#
loop_
_entity.id
_entity.type
_entity.pdbx_description
1 polymer ?
#
loop_
_entity_poly.entity_id
_entity_poly.type
_entity_poly.pdbx_seq_one_letter_code
_entity_poly.pdbx_strand_id
1 'polypeptide(L)'
;MRELSSRGPLPLICLLALVVACASGGKDPEPTVTPPVPPATPTVQRPKAPAPPPPKAPPILVEIEPSEEERPQDSRSLVEASREARAKRLAERSRGEAGKPLAVINNDNLDDFAKAGELTYAEASPPASDTPPAAEPAGVEEYWRDRAEGLREEWKQVVEERKSLEDRAALLRRRFYAEDDPFVRDGQIKPEWDQALERLSELRKDEQVLRDRLDELFAEGELAGADPGWLGEDDELEASEEEPEQHDPLEPAGELEAHEVQDPPY
;
A
#
# COMPACT_ATOMS: atom_id res chain seq x y z
N MET A 1 -6.20 44.74 31.69
CA MET A 1 -4.75 44.43 31.83
C MET A 1 -4.59 42.93 31.65
N ARG A 2 -3.67 42.52 30.75
CA ARG A 2 -3.29 41.14 30.36
C ARG A 2 -4.25 40.42 29.42
N GLU A 3 -3.87 39.82 28.30
CA GLU A 3 -2.70 39.91 27.41
C GLU A 3 -3.19 39.59 25.98
N LEU A 4 -2.78 40.40 25.00
CA LEU A 4 -2.95 40.14 23.57
C LEU A 4 -1.85 39.16 23.15
N SER A 5 -2.18 37.90 22.91
CA SER A 5 -1.22 36.94 22.37
C SER A 5 -1.15 37.06 20.85
N SER A 6 -0.03 37.64 20.44
CA SER A 6 0.45 37.88 19.08
C SER A 6 0.53 36.60 18.24
N ARG A 7 -0.40 36.41 17.30
CA ARG A 7 -0.20 35.55 16.13
C ARG A 7 0.42 36.40 15.01
N GLY A 8 1.71 36.24 14.81
CA GLY A 8 2.44 36.87 13.71
C GLY A 8 2.11 36.20 12.36
N PRO A 9 2.12 36.95 11.24
CA PRO A 9 1.98 36.39 9.91
C PRO A 9 3.30 35.73 9.48
N LEU A 10 3.25 34.45 9.09
CA LEU A 10 4.37 33.82 8.37
C LEU A 10 4.33 34.27 6.90
N PRO A 11 5.40 34.87 6.37
CA PRO A 11 5.45 35.27 4.98
C PRO A 11 5.71 34.08 4.05
N LEU A 12 4.79 33.93 3.10
CA LEU A 12 4.98 33.37 1.78
C LEU A 12 6.27 33.90 1.14
N ILE A 13 7.26 33.05 0.90
CA ILE A 13 8.43 33.35 0.06
C ILE A 13 8.61 32.23 -0.97
N CYS A 14 8.29 32.60 -2.21
CA CYS A 14 8.71 31.95 -3.45
C CYS A 14 10.23 31.75 -3.49
N LEU A 15 10.69 30.61 -4.02
CA LEU A 15 11.79 30.60 -4.99
C LEU A 15 11.88 29.25 -5.71
N LEU A 16 11.10 29.17 -6.78
CA LEU A 16 11.33 28.31 -7.92
C LEU A 16 12.54 28.91 -8.67
N ALA A 17 13.70 28.25 -8.58
CA ALA A 17 14.89 28.64 -9.33
C ALA A 17 15.31 27.50 -10.27
N LEU A 18 14.91 27.74 -11.52
CA LEU A 18 15.32 27.14 -12.77
C LEU A 18 16.87 27.05 -12.88
N VAL A 19 17.41 25.85 -13.08
CA VAL A 19 18.73 25.68 -13.73
C VAL A 19 18.54 24.77 -14.94
N VAL A 20 18.26 25.44 -16.05
CA VAL A 20 18.60 25.00 -17.41
C VAL A 20 20.07 25.31 -17.59
N ALA A 21 20.90 24.30 -17.84
CA ALA A 21 22.26 24.48 -18.34
C ALA A 21 22.54 23.45 -19.44
N CYS A 22 22.71 23.99 -20.64
CA CYS A 22 23.08 23.35 -21.89
C CYS A 22 24.50 22.79 -21.88
N ALA A 23 24.73 21.67 -22.57
CA ALA A 23 25.92 21.39 -23.38
C ALA A 23 25.64 20.12 -24.20
N SER A 24 25.36 20.20 -25.51
CA SER A 24 26.30 20.45 -26.63
C SER A 24 27.27 19.29 -26.89
N GLY A 25 27.18 18.72 -28.10
CA GLY A 25 28.17 17.80 -28.70
C GLY A 25 27.53 16.44 -29.01
N GLY A 26 27.11 16.11 -30.23
CA GLY A 26 27.83 16.33 -31.49
C GLY A 26 28.79 15.16 -31.72
N LYS A 27 28.27 14.06 -32.25
CA LYS A 27 29.00 13.10 -33.10
C LYS A 27 28.03 12.05 -33.65
N ASP A 28 27.63 12.27 -34.89
CA ASP A 28 27.08 11.23 -35.76
C ASP A 28 28.09 10.09 -35.88
N PRO A 29 27.72 8.83 -35.59
CA PRO A 29 28.50 7.70 -36.06
C PRO A 29 28.21 7.47 -37.54
N GLU A 30 29.27 7.66 -38.32
CA GLU A 30 29.44 7.29 -39.71
C GLU A 30 28.86 5.88 -40.01
N PRO A 31 28.05 5.71 -41.09
CA PRO A 31 27.51 4.41 -41.45
C PRO A 31 28.63 3.50 -41.97
N THR A 32 29.02 2.52 -41.15
CA THR A 32 29.90 1.44 -41.60
C THR A 32 29.16 0.57 -42.61
N VAL A 33 29.47 0.77 -43.88
CA VAL A 33 29.09 -0.10 -45.00
C VAL A 33 29.68 -1.48 -44.75
N THR A 34 28.80 -2.42 -44.37
CA THR A 34 29.16 -3.84 -44.23
C THR A 34 29.02 -4.51 -45.61
N PRO A 35 30.01 -5.27 -46.09
CA PRO A 35 29.93 -5.96 -47.38
C PRO A 35 28.88 -7.08 -47.36
N PRO A 36 28.26 -7.41 -48.52
CA PRO A 36 27.22 -8.43 -48.60
C PRO A 36 27.78 -9.83 -48.27
N VAL A 37 27.19 -10.45 -47.24
CA VAL A 37 27.40 -11.85 -46.87
C VAL A 37 26.77 -12.75 -47.94
N PRO A 38 27.50 -13.73 -48.50
CA PRO A 38 26.94 -14.68 -49.46
C PRO A 38 25.88 -15.58 -48.81
N PRO A 39 24.83 -16.01 -49.54
CA PRO A 39 23.79 -16.86 -48.99
C PRO A 39 24.36 -18.22 -48.58
N ALA A 40 24.36 -18.50 -47.28
CA ALA A 40 24.66 -19.82 -46.75
C ALA A 40 23.50 -20.77 -47.09
N THR A 41 23.82 -21.81 -47.83
CA THR A 41 22.99 -22.96 -48.15
C THR A 41 22.44 -23.59 -46.86
N PRO A 42 21.13 -23.90 -46.75
CA PRO A 42 20.61 -24.64 -45.61
C PRO A 42 21.09 -26.10 -45.69
N THR A 43 22.16 -26.42 -44.98
CA THR A 43 22.51 -27.82 -44.67
C THR A 43 21.51 -28.33 -43.64
N VAL A 44 20.60 -29.17 -44.10
CA VAL A 44 19.71 -30.00 -43.28
C VAL A 44 20.59 -30.90 -42.39
N GLN A 45 20.83 -30.47 -41.15
CA GLN A 45 21.42 -31.34 -40.13
C GLN A 45 20.34 -32.29 -39.61
N ARG A 46 20.51 -33.57 -39.96
CA ARG A 46 19.79 -34.69 -39.37
C ARG A 46 20.02 -34.72 -37.85
N PRO A 47 18.97 -34.83 -37.01
CA PRO A 47 19.14 -34.91 -35.56
C PRO A 47 19.93 -36.16 -35.19
N LYS A 48 21.07 -35.95 -34.52
CA LYS A 48 21.89 -37.00 -33.90
C LYS A 48 21.19 -37.47 -32.63
N ALA A 49 20.94 -38.77 -32.54
CA ALA A 49 20.32 -39.40 -31.36
C ALA A 49 21.10 -39.07 -30.07
N PRO A 50 20.41 -38.86 -28.93
CA PRO A 50 21.05 -38.54 -27.67
C PRO A 50 21.88 -39.72 -27.14
N ALA A 51 23.12 -39.42 -26.73
CA ALA A 51 23.99 -40.36 -26.04
C ALA A 51 23.44 -40.66 -24.63
N PRO A 52 23.68 -41.88 -24.08
CA PRO A 52 23.21 -42.25 -22.75
C PRO A 52 23.91 -41.43 -21.65
N PRO A 53 23.22 -41.13 -20.54
CA PRO A 53 23.80 -40.36 -19.44
C PRO A 53 24.87 -41.17 -18.69
N PRO A 54 25.98 -40.54 -18.23
CA PRO A 54 27.00 -41.19 -17.41
C PRO A 54 26.49 -41.52 -16.00
N PRO A 55 27.03 -42.57 -15.35
CA PRO A 55 26.61 -43.00 -14.01
C PRO A 55 26.96 -41.95 -12.94
N LYS A 56 25.99 -41.69 -12.05
CA LYS A 56 26.13 -40.79 -10.90
C LYS A 56 27.19 -41.32 -9.93
N ALA A 57 28.21 -40.52 -9.64
CA ALA A 57 29.11 -40.73 -8.51
C ALA A 57 28.39 -40.43 -7.18
N PRO A 58 28.68 -41.16 -6.09
CA PRO A 58 28.10 -40.89 -4.78
C PRO A 58 28.65 -39.58 -4.18
N PRO A 59 27.85 -38.83 -3.41
CA PRO A 59 28.31 -37.60 -2.78
C PRO A 59 29.34 -37.89 -1.69
N ILE A 60 30.47 -37.18 -1.76
CA ILE A 60 31.50 -37.13 -0.73
C ILE A 60 30.90 -36.34 0.45
N LEU A 61 30.75 -37.01 1.59
CA LEU A 61 30.44 -36.39 2.87
C LEU A 61 31.70 -35.67 3.34
N VAL A 62 31.74 -34.34 3.23
CA VAL A 62 32.76 -33.51 3.86
C VAL A 62 32.25 -33.19 5.26
N GLU A 63 32.70 -33.99 6.22
CA GLU A 63 32.55 -33.75 7.65
C GLU A 63 33.57 -32.68 8.03
N ILE A 64 33.10 -31.44 8.24
CA ILE A 64 33.92 -30.34 8.75
C ILE A 64 33.72 -30.30 10.26
N GLU A 65 34.71 -30.78 10.99
CA GLU A 65 34.83 -30.60 12.44
C GLU A 65 34.99 -29.10 12.77
N PRO A 66 34.27 -28.56 13.77
CA PRO A 66 34.42 -27.16 14.17
C PRO A 66 35.69 -26.98 15.01
N SER A 67 36.64 -26.21 14.48
CA SER A 67 37.74 -25.63 15.27
C SER A 67 37.20 -24.48 16.12
N GLU A 68 37.56 -24.50 17.39
CA GLU A 68 37.23 -23.50 18.41
C GLU A 68 37.91 -22.14 18.14
N GLU A 69 37.25 -21.10 18.67
CA GLU A 69 37.77 -19.76 19.04
C GLU A 69 38.09 -18.74 17.93
N GLU A 70 37.11 -17.90 17.62
CA GLU A 70 37.21 -16.43 17.78
C GLU A 70 35.81 -15.77 17.64
N ARG A 71 35.41 -14.97 18.64
CA ARG A 71 34.13 -14.25 18.67
C ARG A 71 34.13 -13.05 17.72
N PRO A 72 33.11 -12.86 16.88
CA PRO A 72 32.71 -11.54 16.42
C PRO A 72 31.36 -11.12 17.04
N GLN A 73 31.32 -9.87 17.50
CA GLN A 73 30.15 -9.23 18.07
C GLN A 73 28.98 -9.15 17.07
N ASP A 74 27.78 -9.17 17.64
CA ASP A 74 26.48 -9.23 16.99
C ASP A 74 26.29 -8.19 15.88
N SER A 75 26.37 -8.64 14.63
CA SER A 75 25.73 -7.99 13.48
C SER A 75 24.60 -8.88 12.97
N ARG A 76 23.77 -9.39 13.89
CA ARG A 76 22.53 -10.08 13.51
C ARG A 76 21.63 -9.07 12.84
N SER A 77 21.37 -9.29 11.55
CA SER A 77 20.39 -8.51 10.78
C SER A 77 19.05 -8.52 11.52
N LEU A 78 18.34 -7.40 11.55
CA LEU A 78 17.00 -7.30 12.15
C LEU A 78 16.04 -8.35 11.58
N VAL A 79 16.23 -8.74 10.32
CA VAL A 79 15.48 -9.80 9.65
C VAL A 79 15.76 -11.17 10.28
N GLU A 80 17.00 -11.42 10.68
CA GLU A 80 17.43 -12.66 11.31
C GLU A 80 16.93 -12.74 12.77
N ALA A 81 17.03 -11.63 13.51
CA ALA A 81 16.44 -11.51 14.85
C ALA A 81 14.91 -11.71 14.85
N SER A 82 14.22 -11.17 13.83
CA SER A 82 12.77 -11.36 13.65
C SER A 82 12.40 -12.82 13.36
N ARG A 83 13.17 -13.49 12.48
CA ARG A 83 12.98 -14.91 12.18
C ARG A 83 13.23 -15.79 13.41
N GLU A 84 14.27 -15.50 14.19
CA GLU A 84 14.60 -16.22 15.41
C GLU A 84 13.52 -16.03 16.49
N ALA A 85 13.02 -14.80 16.68
CA ALA A 85 11.92 -14.52 17.61
C ALA A 85 10.62 -15.24 17.22
N ARG A 86 10.30 -15.27 15.91
CA ARG A 86 9.11 -15.99 15.40
C ARG A 86 9.27 -17.50 15.55
N ALA A 87 10.45 -18.04 15.25
CA ALA A 87 10.77 -19.45 15.44
C ALA A 87 10.69 -19.85 16.92
N LYS A 88 11.17 -19.00 17.83
CA LYS A 88 11.09 -19.23 19.28
C LYS A 88 9.64 -19.28 19.77
N ARG A 89 8.78 -18.34 19.36
CA ARG A 89 7.34 -18.37 19.70
C ARG A 89 6.64 -19.61 19.16
N LEU A 90 6.99 -20.05 17.96
CA LEU A 90 6.43 -21.27 17.38
C LEU A 90 6.92 -22.52 18.12
N ALA A 91 8.19 -22.55 18.51
CA ALA A 91 8.78 -23.61 19.31
C ALA A 91 8.15 -23.68 20.71
N GLU A 92 7.93 -22.54 21.36
CA GLU A 92 7.24 -22.44 22.66
C GLU A 92 5.77 -22.88 22.56
N ARG A 93 5.07 -22.51 21.49
CA ARG A 93 3.72 -23.05 21.19
C ARG A 93 3.74 -24.56 20.96
N SER A 94 4.75 -25.07 20.26
CA SER A 94 4.87 -26.51 19.98
C SER A 94 5.31 -27.33 21.21
N ARG A 95 6.00 -26.70 22.17
CA ARG A 95 6.48 -27.33 23.42
C ARG A 95 5.43 -27.36 24.54
N GLY A 96 4.23 -26.80 24.33
CA GLY A 96 3.09 -27.04 25.22
C GLY A 96 3.19 -26.42 26.63
N GLU A 97 4.10 -25.45 26.84
CA GLU A 97 4.29 -24.75 28.12
C GLU A 97 3.56 -23.39 28.20
N ALA A 98 2.85 -22.97 27.14
CA ALA A 98 1.77 -22.00 27.32
C ALA A 98 0.68 -22.71 28.13
N GLY A 99 0.53 -22.30 29.40
CA GLY A 99 -0.31 -22.93 30.41
C GLY A 99 -1.53 -23.61 29.80
N LYS A 100 -1.59 -24.95 29.97
CA LYS A 100 -2.67 -25.80 29.44
C LYS A 100 -3.99 -25.05 29.60
N PRO A 101 -4.76 -24.80 28.52
CA PRO A 101 -6.05 -24.14 28.65
C PRO A 101 -6.84 -24.92 29.70
N LEU A 102 -7.26 -24.19 30.74
CA LEU A 102 -7.92 -24.71 31.92
C LEU A 102 -9.33 -25.12 31.48
N ALA A 103 -9.43 -26.30 30.87
CA ALA A 103 -10.59 -26.88 30.19
C ALA A 103 -11.22 -26.01 29.09
N VAL A 104 -11.20 -26.49 27.85
CA VAL A 104 -12.10 -25.95 26.81
C VAL A 104 -13.50 -26.48 27.12
N ILE A 105 -14.39 -25.60 27.55
CA ILE A 105 -15.79 -25.92 27.84
C ILE A 105 -16.51 -26.02 26.49
N ASN A 106 -16.70 -27.23 26.00
CA ASN A 106 -17.54 -27.54 24.85
C ASN A 106 -18.95 -27.93 25.33
N ASN A 107 -19.94 -27.94 24.43
CA ASN A 107 -21.31 -28.35 24.76
C ASN A 107 -21.40 -29.75 25.39
N ASP A 108 -20.50 -30.66 25.00
CA ASP A 108 -20.44 -32.02 25.56
C ASP A 108 -19.87 -32.06 26.99
N ASN A 109 -19.14 -31.01 27.40
CA ASN A 109 -18.42 -30.94 28.67
C ASN A 109 -19.19 -30.07 29.70
N LEU A 110 -20.24 -29.38 29.25
CA LEU A 110 -20.96 -28.36 30.01
C LEU A 110 -21.61 -28.93 31.28
N ASP A 111 -22.20 -30.12 31.19
CA ASP A 111 -22.89 -30.78 32.31
C ASP A 111 -21.95 -31.19 33.44
N ASP A 112 -20.67 -31.43 33.14
CA ASP A 112 -19.67 -31.82 34.15
C ASP A 112 -19.09 -30.62 34.88
N PHE A 113 -18.91 -29.49 34.17
CA PHE A 113 -18.48 -28.22 34.79
C PHE A 113 -19.62 -27.50 35.53
N ALA A 114 -20.88 -27.67 35.10
CA ALA A 114 -22.05 -27.13 35.79
C ALA A 114 -22.27 -27.74 37.19
N LYS A 115 -21.82 -28.97 37.43
CA LYS A 115 -21.97 -29.65 38.73
C LYS A 115 -20.89 -29.29 39.75
N ALA A 116 -19.73 -28.81 39.29
CA ALA A 116 -18.55 -28.58 40.12
C ALA A 116 -18.33 -27.10 40.50
N GLY A 117 -19.06 -26.16 39.88
CA GLY A 117 -18.97 -24.74 40.18
C GLY A 117 -20.06 -24.30 41.16
N GLU A 118 -19.69 -24.02 42.41
CA GLU A 118 -20.51 -23.14 43.26
C GLU A 118 -20.46 -21.74 42.64
N LEU A 119 -21.54 -21.36 41.93
CA LEU A 119 -21.70 -20.01 41.44
C LEU A 119 -21.75 -19.08 42.65
N THR A 120 -20.66 -18.37 42.91
CA THR A 120 -20.66 -17.20 43.78
C THR A 120 -21.45 -16.10 43.07
N TYR A 121 -22.78 -16.15 43.20
CA TYR A 121 -23.65 -15.05 42.85
C TYR A 121 -23.34 -13.90 43.80
N ALA A 122 -22.68 -12.85 43.31
CA ALA A 122 -22.78 -11.54 43.92
C ALA A 122 -24.25 -11.12 43.83
N GLU A 123 -24.90 -10.98 44.97
CA GLU A 123 -26.31 -10.62 45.12
C GLU A 123 -26.54 -9.24 44.49
N ALA A 124 -27.05 -9.22 43.25
CA ALA A 124 -27.50 -8.01 42.59
C ALA A 124 -28.85 -7.59 43.20
N SER A 125 -28.79 -6.50 43.96
CA SER A 125 -29.94 -5.70 44.41
C SER A 125 -30.91 -5.42 43.24
N PRO A 126 -32.24 -5.41 43.47
CA PRO A 126 -33.24 -5.23 42.41
C PRO A 126 -33.05 -3.89 41.66
N PRO A 127 -33.45 -3.79 40.38
CA PRO A 127 -33.19 -2.63 39.54
C PRO A 127 -34.05 -1.46 40.04
N ALA A 128 -33.47 -0.64 40.90
CA ALA A 128 -33.85 0.76 40.97
C ALA A 128 -33.60 1.34 39.57
N SER A 129 -34.60 2.02 39.02
CA SER A 129 -34.47 2.88 37.86
C SER A 129 -33.61 4.10 38.23
N ASP A 130 -32.35 3.85 38.54
CA ASP A 130 -31.29 4.83 38.51
C ASP A 130 -30.77 4.80 37.08
N THR A 131 -31.32 5.66 36.23
CA THR A 131 -30.52 6.21 35.14
C THR A 131 -29.38 6.94 35.85
N PRO A 132 -28.14 6.43 35.88
CA PRO A 132 -27.04 7.25 36.35
C PRO A 132 -27.00 8.45 35.40
N PRO A 133 -26.82 9.69 35.90
CA PRO A 133 -26.44 10.76 34.99
C PRO A 133 -25.21 10.26 34.25
N ALA A 134 -25.27 10.26 32.92
CA ALA A 134 -24.13 10.04 32.06
C ALA A 134 -23.08 11.07 32.48
N ALA A 135 -22.20 10.68 33.40
CA ALA A 135 -20.91 11.32 33.51
C ALA A 135 -20.23 10.95 32.20
N GLU A 136 -20.41 11.80 31.19
CA GLU A 136 -19.60 11.76 29.99
C GLU A 136 -18.16 11.65 30.48
N PRO A 137 -17.47 10.53 30.24
CA PRO A 137 -16.06 10.49 30.53
C PRO A 137 -15.46 11.55 29.62
N ALA A 138 -14.99 12.65 30.20
CA ALA A 138 -14.27 13.67 29.46
C ALA A 138 -13.20 12.96 28.62
N GLY A 139 -13.38 12.95 27.29
CA GLY A 139 -12.54 12.22 26.35
C GLY A 139 -13.20 11.07 25.56
N VAL A 140 -14.50 10.75 25.73
CA VAL A 140 -15.17 9.77 24.84
C VAL A 140 -15.35 10.31 23.43
N GLU A 141 -15.81 11.54 23.29
CA GLU A 141 -15.93 12.20 21.98
C GLU A 141 -14.55 12.29 21.29
N GLU A 142 -13.53 12.80 22.00
CA GLU A 142 -12.16 12.92 21.50
C GLU A 142 -11.59 11.56 21.08
N TYR A 143 -11.82 10.51 21.87
CA TYR A 143 -11.42 9.15 21.51
C TYR A 143 -12.01 8.68 20.18
N TRP A 144 -13.31 8.89 19.98
CA TRP A 144 -13.99 8.46 18.75
C TRP A 144 -13.57 9.30 17.55
N ARG A 145 -13.39 10.61 17.74
CA ARG A 145 -12.88 11.53 16.71
C ARG A 145 -11.48 11.18 16.27
N ASP A 146 -10.53 11.04 17.20
CA ASP A 146 -9.15 10.69 16.88
C ASP A 146 -9.05 9.34 16.14
N ARG A 147 -9.88 8.36 16.54
CA ARG A 147 -9.90 7.04 15.90
C ARG A 147 -10.49 7.09 14.49
N ALA A 148 -11.53 7.90 14.27
CA ALA A 148 -12.12 8.12 12.95
C ALA A 148 -11.16 8.90 12.03
N GLU A 149 -10.55 9.97 12.54
CA GLU A 149 -9.57 10.78 11.82
C GLU A 149 -8.40 9.93 11.35
N GLY A 150 -7.82 9.11 12.22
CA GLY A 150 -6.71 8.22 11.87
C GLY A 150 -7.06 7.24 10.74
N LEU A 151 -8.24 6.61 10.78
CA LEU A 151 -8.67 5.71 9.71
C LEU A 151 -8.96 6.45 8.39
N ARG A 152 -9.49 7.68 8.44
CA ARG A 152 -9.72 8.52 7.25
C ARG A 152 -8.40 8.96 6.63
N GLU A 153 -7.42 9.36 7.44
CA GLU A 153 -6.10 9.73 6.95
C GLU A 153 -5.41 8.54 6.27
N GLU A 154 -5.43 7.37 6.90
CA GLU A 154 -4.92 6.13 6.28
C GLU A 154 -5.64 5.82 4.95
N TRP A 155 -6.97 5.95 4.92
CA TRP A 155 -7.74 5.73 3.70
C TRP A 155 -7.38 6.72 2.59
N LYS A 156 -7.24 8.02 2.92
CA LYS A 156 -6.80 9.06 1.98
C LYS A 156 -5.41 8.76 1.42
N GLN A 157 -4.46 8.38 2.27
CA GLN A 157 -3.11 7.99 1.83
C GLN A 157 -3.14 6.80 0.86
N VAL A 158 -3.95 5.78 1.13
CA VAL A 158 -4.11 4.62 0.24
C VAL A 158 -4.71 5.03 -1.11
N VAL A 159 -5.73 5.90 -1.11
CA VAL A 159 -6.36 6.40 -2.35
C VAL A 159 -5.37 7.23 -3.18
N GLU A 160 -4.57 8.07 -2.54
CA GLU A 160 -3.53 8.87 -3.19
C GLU A 160 -2.41 7.97 -3.77
N GLU A 161 -1.91 7.00 -2.99
CA GLU A 161 -0.90 6.03 -3.46
C GLU A 161 -1.43 5.23 -4.65
N ARG A 162 -2.69 4.77 -4.59
CA ARG A 162 -3.36 4.04 -5.68
C ARG A 162 -3.38 4.89 -6.95
N LYS A 163 -3.79 6.15 -6.86
CA LYS A 163 -3.83 7.06 -8.03
C LYS A 163 -2.44 7.26 -8.64
N SER A 164 -1.43 7.48 -7.81
CA SER A 164 -0.03 7.61 -8.25
C SER A 164 0.47 6.36 -8.98
N LEU A 165 0.11 5.17 -8.49
CA LEU A 165 0.45 3.90 -9.15
C LEU A 165 -0.33 3.66 -10.44
N GLU A 166 -1.58 4.12 -10.55
CA GLU A 166 -2.35 4.06 -11.80
C GLU A 166 -1.69 4.89 -12.89
N ASP A 167 -1.25 6.11 -12.55
CA ASP A 167 -0.49 6.98 -13.46
C ASP A 167 0.85 6.36 -13.87
N ARG A 168 1.57 5.75 -12.91
CA ARG A 168 2.82 5.03 -13.18
C ARG A 168 2.59 3.82 -14.09
N ALA A 169 1.56 3.02 -13.83
CA ALA A 169 1.22 1.86 -14.65
C ALA A 169 0.84 2.28 -16.07
N ALA A 170 0.10 3.38 -16.24
CA ALA A 170 -0.22 3.94 -17.55
C ALA A 170 1.03 4.44 -18.30
N LEU A 171 1.99 5.04 -17.60
CA LEU A 171 3.28 5.43 -18.17
C LEU A 171 4.11 4.21 -18.61
N LEU A 172 4.24 3.20 -17.74
CA LEU A 172 4.97 1.96 -18.04
C LEU A 172 4.35 1.22 -19.23
N ARG A 173 3.01 1.16 -19.30
CA ARG A 173 2.29 0.61 -20.45
C ARG A 173 2.63 1.34 -21.74
N ARG A 174 2.61 2.68 -21.73
CA ARG A 174 2.98 3.49 -22.92
C ARG A 174 4.42 3.22 -23.35
N ARG A 175 5.35 3.17 -22.39
CA ARG A 175 6.76 2.84 -22.64
C ARG A 175 6.94 1.44 -23.22
N PHE A 176 6.24 0.44 -22.68
CA PHE A 176 6.32 -0.94 -23.16
C PHE A 176 6.00 -1.06 -24.66
N TYR A 177 5.00 -0.32 -25.14
CA TYR A 177 4.62 -0.33 -26.55
C TYR A 177 5.43 0.61 -27.44
N ALA A 178 6.15 1.57 -26.86
CA ALA A 178 7.04 2.46 -27.59
C ALA A 178 8.47 1.91 -27.71
N GLU A 179 8.86 0.96 -26.86
CA GLU A 179 10.20 0.39 -26.83
C GLU A 179 10.37 -0.71 -27.90
N ASP A 180 11.31 -0.48 -28.82
CA ASP A 180 11.62 -1.41 -29.90
C ASP A 180 12.54 -2.55 -29.45
N ASP A 181 13.42 -2.31 -28.46
CA ASP A 181 14.36 -3.32 -27.95
C ASP A 181 13.65 -4.33 -27.03
N PRO A 182 13.56 -5.63 -27.42
CA PRO A 182 12.94 -6.65 -26.59
C PRO A 182 13.63 -6.85 -25.24
N PHE A 183 14.95 -6.62 -25.16
CA PHE A 183 15.69 -6.84 -23.92
C PHE A 183 15.32 -5.82 -22.84
N VAL A 184 15.21 -4.54 -23.20
CA VAL A 184 14.75 -3.47 -22.29
C VAL A 184 13.27 -3.66 -21.97
N ARG A 185 12.45 -3.89 -23.00
CA ARG A 185 11.00 -4.04 -22.86
C ARG A 185 10.63 -5.19 -21.92
N ASP A 186 11.17 -6.38 -22.16
CA ASP A 186 10.79 -7.58 -21.43
C ASP A 186 11.64 -7.77 -20.15
N GLY A 187 12.85 -7.19 -20.09
CA GLY A 187 13.76 -7.31 -18.96
C GLY A 187 13.61 -6.24 -17.88
N GLN A 188 13.11 -5.06 -18.21
CA GLN A 188 12.97 -3.93 -17.26
C GLN A 188 11.55 -3.40 -17.19
N ILE A 189 10.97 -3.00 -18.33
CA ILE A 189 9.67 -2.31 -18.34
C ILE A 189 8.55 -3.24 -17.89
N LYS A 190 8.52 -4.47 -18.40
CA LYS A 190 7.47 -5.44 -18.08
C LYS A 190 7.47 -5.86 -16.60
N PRO A 191 8.59 -6.25 -15.97
CA PRO A 191 8.61 -6.55 -14.54
C PRO A 191 8.13 -5.38 -13.66
N GLU A 192 8.56 -4.15 -13.96
CA GLU A 192 8.09 -2.98 -13.22
C GLU A 192 6.59 -2.73 -13.42
N TRP A 193 6.08 -2.96 -14.63
CA TRP A 193 4.66 -2.85 -14.92
C TRP A 193 3.84 -3.90 -14.17
N ASP A 194 4.30 -5.16 -14.19
CA ASP A 194 3.66 -6.27 -13.47
C ASP A 194 3.63 -5.99 -11.95
N GLN A 195 4.73 -5.50 -11.37
CA GLN A 195 4.79 -5.08 -9.96
C GLN A 195 3.82 -3.94 -9.65
N ALA A 196 3.72 -2.93 -10.52
CA ALA A 196 2.76 -1.84 -10.33
C ALA A 196 1.31 -2.34 -10.35
N LEU A 197 0.98 -3.30 -11.23
CA LEU A 197 -0.35 -3.90 -11.29
C LEU A 197 -0.66 -4.77 -10.06
N GLU A 198 0.33 -5.52 -9.57
CA GLU A 198 0.22 -6.30 -8.33
C GLU A 198 -0.05 -5.37 -7.14
N ARG A 199 0.76 -4.33 -6.96
CA ARG A 199 0.60 -3.34 -5.89
C ARG A 199 -0.75 -2.61 -5.97
N LEU A 200 -1.23 -2.29 -7.17
CA LEU A 200 -2.58 -1.75 -7.35
C LEU A 200 -3.67 -2.70 -6.88
N SER A 201 -3.49 -4.01 -7.07
CA SER A 201 -4.44 -5.01 -6.59
C SER A 201 -4.44 -5.13 -5.05
N GLU A 202 -3.29 -4.93 -4.42
CA GLU A 202 -3.16 -4.87 -2.95
C GLU A 202 -3.85 -3.64 -2.39
N LEU A 203 -3.53 -2.45 -2.92
CA LEU A 203 -4.11 -1.19 -2.44
C LEU A 203 -5.64 -1.15 -2.56
N ARG A 204 -6.22 -1.78 -3.59
CA ARG A 204 -7.69 -1.92 -3.69
C ARG A 204 -8.29 -2.78 -2.58
N LYS A 205 -7.55 -3.80 -2.11
CA LYS A 205 -7.98 -4.61 -0.96
C LYS A 205 -7.81 -3.82 0.33
N ASP A 206 -6.70 -3.09 0.47
CA ASP A 206 -6.43 -2.27 1.65
C ASP A 206 -7.47 -1.14 1.78
N GLU A 207 -7.83 -0.49 0.67
CA GLU A 207 -8.91 0.50 0.60
C GLU A 207 -10.25 -0.08 1.05
N GLN A 208 -10.60 -1.29 0.58
CA GLN A 208 -11.82 -1.97 1.01
C GLN A 208 -11.77 -2.31 2.51
N VAL A 209 -10.64 -2.82 3.01
CA VAL A 209 -10.48 -3.14 4.44
C VAL A 209 -10.59 -1.89 5.30
N LEU A 210 -10.02 -0.76 4.88
CA LEU A 210 -10.15 0.50 5.61
C LEU A 210 -11.58 1.02 5.62
N ARG A 211 -12.29 0.89 4.49
CA ARG A 211 -13.71 1.22 4.41
C ARG A 211 -14.55 0.36 5.37
N ASP A 212 -14.33 -0.96 5.35
CA ASP A 212 -15.03 -1.89 6.25
C ASP A 212 -14.73 -1.57 7.72
N ARG A 213 -13.50 -1.16 8.05
CA ARG A 213 -13.11 -0.72 9.40
C ARG A 213 -13.76 0.60 9.81
N LEU A 214 -13.93 1.54 8.89
CA LEU A 214 -14.68 2.78 9.15
C LEU A 214 -16.14 2.47 9.44
N ASP A 215 -16.76 1.60 8.64
CA ASP A 215 -18.14 1.15 8.86
C ASP A 215 -18.29 0.41 10.20
N GLU A 216 -17.34 -0.46 10.56
CA GLU A 216 -17.28 -1.13 11.86
C GLU A 216 -17.10 -0.13 13.00
N LEU A 217 -16.23 0.88 12.84
CA LEU A 217 -16.04 1.94 13.83
C LEU A 217 -17.34 2.70 14.09
N PHE A 218 -18.09 3.03 13.05
CA PHE A 218 -19.38 3.72 13.18
C PHE A 218 -20.40 2.84 13.91
N ALA A 219 -20.48 1.55 13.58
CA ALA A 219 -21.35 0.62 14.29
C ALA A 219 -20.94 0.43 15.77
N GLU A 220 -19.64 0.35 16.07
CA GLU A 220 -19.11 0.31 17.45
C GLU A 220 -19.47 1.60 18.21
N GLY A 221 -19.32 2.75 17.55
CA GLY A 221 -19.65 4.06 18.10
C GLY A 221 -21.12 4.18 18.45
N GLU A 222 -22.02 3.82 17.53
CA GLU A 222 -23.47 3.83 17.77
C GLU A 222 -23.87 2.94 18.96
N LEU A 223 -23.28 1.74 19.07
CA LEU A 223 -23.52 0.83 20.20
C LEU A 223 -22.99 1.38 21.52
N ALA A 224 -21.91 2.16 21.47
CA ALA A 224 -21.34 2.85 22.64
C ALA A 224 -22.07 4.16 22.98
N GLY A 225 -23.07 4.56 22.21
CA GLY A 225 -23.80 5.82 22.38
C GLY A 225 -23.03 7.06 21.90
N ALA A 226 -22.04 6.89 21.02
CA ALA A 226 -21.43 7.99 20.31
C ALA A 226 -22.43 8.57 19.30
N ASP A 227 -22.53 9.90 19.26
CA ASP A 227 -23.37 10.58 18.28
C ASP A 227 -22.73 10.43 16.87
N PRO A 228 -23.50 10.07 15.83
CA PRO A 228 -23.01 10.05 14.45
C PRO A 228 -22.35 11.38 14.02
N GLY A 229 -22.78 12.52 14.57
CA GLY A 229 -22.17 13.83 14.32
C GLY A 229 -20.70 13.88 14.73
N TRP A 230 -20.33 13.28 15.86
CA TRP A 230 -18.93 13.23 16.33
C TRP A 230 -18.01 12.50 15.35
N LEU A 231 -18.58 11.56 14.61
CA LEU A 231 -17.89 10.67 13.69
C LEU A 231 -17.96 11.16 12.23
N GLY A 232 -18.73 12.21 11.93
CA GLY A 232 -19.21 12.57 10.59
C GLY A 232 -18.77 13.92 10.00
N GLU A 233 -18.01 14.75 10.71
CA GLU A 233 -18.03 16.21 10.47
C GLU A 233 -16.94 16.84 9.56
N ASP A 234 -16.19 16.08 8.76
CA ASP A 234 -15.20 16.71 7.84
C ASP A 234 -15.68 16.87 6.40
N ASP A 235 -16.77 16.20 5.99
CA ASP A 235 -17.24 16.28 4.60
C ASP A 235 -18.08 17.55 4.33
N GLU A 236 -18.62 18.22 5.37
CA GLU A 236 -19.45 19.42 5.22
C GLU A 236 -18.66 20.75 5.25
N LEU A 237 -17.42 20.76 5.75
CA LEU A 237 -16.62 21.98 5.88
C LEU A 237 -15.80 22.34 4.62
N GLU A 238 -15.50 21.39 3.73
CA GLU A 238 -14.85 21.69 2.43
C GLU A 238 -15.83 22.01 1.30
N ALA A 239 -17.08 21.52 1.36
CA ALA A 239 -18.05 21.73 0.28
C ALA A 239 -18.78 23.10 0.33
N SER A 240 -18.54 23.92 1.36
CA SER A 240 -19.23 25.21 1.55
C SER A 240 -18.39 26.46 1.25
N GLU A 241 -17.13 26.33 0.83
CA GLU A 241 -16.29 27.49 0.44
C GLU A 241 -15.99 27.63 -1.08
N GLU A 242 -16.41 26.69 -1.92
CA GLU A 242 -16.51 26.93 -3.37
C GLU A 242 -17.95 27.34 -3.71
N GLU A 243 -18.36 28.56 -3.32
CA GLU A 243 -19.35 29.28 -4.13
C GLU A 243 -18.73 29.40 -5.53
N PRO A 244 -19.28 28.76 -6.58
CA PRO A 244 -18.83 29.06 -7.92
C PRO A 244 -19.18 30.52 -8.14
N GLU A 245 -18.18 31.41 -8.10
CA GLU A 245 -18.33 32.73 -8.69
C GLU A 245 -18.92 32.49 -10.08
N GLN A 246 -20.18 32.88 -10.23
CA GLN A 246 -20.88 32.94 -11.49
C GLN A 246 -20.06 33.88 -12.36
N HIS A 247 -19.09 33.31 -13.08
CA HIS A 247 -18.37 34.01 -14.11
C HIS A 247 -19.37 34.18 -15.25
N ASP A 248 -20.04 35.33 -15.22
CA ASP A 248 -20.85 35.87 -16.29
C ASP A 248 -20.14 35.60 -17.63
N PRO A 249 -20.74 34.83 -18.56
CA PRO A 249 -20.25 34.77 -19.92
C PRO A 249 -20.69 36.05 -20.62
N LEU A 250 -19.94 37.13 -20.40
CA LEU A 250 -19.93 38.26 -21.32
C LEU A 250 -19.27 37.79 -22.62
N GLU A 251 -20.10 37.24 -23.51
CA GLU A 251 -19.90 37.46 -24.94
C GLU A 251 -19.69 38.96 -25.18
N PRO A 252 -18.75 39.30 -26.07
CA PRO A 252 -19.26 39.69 -27.38
C PRO A 252 -18.48 39.09 -28.54
N ALA A 253 -19.24 38.49 -29.45
CA ALA A 253 -19.13 38.65 -30.90
C ALA A 253 -17.74 39.08 -31.43
N GLY A 254 -16.84 38.11 -31.53
CA GLY A 254 -15.60 38.19 -32.31
C GLY A 254 -15.77 37.43 -33.62
N GLU A 255 -16.39 38.09 -34.57
CA GLU A 255 -16.35 37.85 -36.01
C GLU A 255 -14.99 37.31 -36.47
N LEU A 256 -14.90 36.00 -36.74
CA LEU A 256 -13.79 35.43 -37.51
C LEU A 256 -14.35 34.92 -38.83
N GLU A 257 -14.12 35.76 -39.83
CA GLU A 257 -14.21 35.54 -41.26
C GLU A 257 -14.09 34.07 -41.66
N ALA A 258 -15.13 33.58 -42.33
CA ALA A 258 -15.03 32.41 -43.18
C ALA A 258 -13.99 32.69 -44.27
N HIS A 259 -12.81 32.09 -44.12
CA HIS A 259 -11.80 32.10 -45.16
C HIS A 259 -12.31 31.23 -46.31
N GLU A 260 -12.83 31.90 -47.32
CA GLU A 260 -13.30 31.34 -48.59
C GLU A 260 -12.18 30.51 -49.24
N VAL A 261 -12.39 29.20 -49.29
CA VAL A 261 -11.58 28.25 -50.05
C VAL A 261 -11.82 28.53 -51.53
N GLN A 262 -10.87 29.24 -52.14
CA GLN A 262 -10.85 29.49 -53.56
C GLN A 262 -10.36 28.22 -54.27
N ASP A 263 -11.29 27.48 -54.88
CA ASP A 263 -10.95 26.36 -55.78
C ASP A 263 -10.17 26.89 -57.00
N PRO A 264 -9.02 26.29 -57.38
CA PRO A 264 -8.35 26.63 -58.63
C PRO A 264 -9.07 25.99 -59.83
N PRO A 265 -9.24 26.70 -60.96
CA PRO A 265 -9.73 26.09 -62.19
C PRO A 265 -8.62 25.24 -62.82
N TYR A 266 -9.02 24.04 -63.27
CA TYR A 266 -8.39 23.11 -64.22
C TYR A 266 -7.02 23.46 -64.81
#